data_AF-A0A536U9M3-F1
#
_entry.id   AF-A0A536U9M3-F1
#
_cell.length_a   1.000
_cell.length_b   1.000
_cell.length_c   1.000
_cell.angle_alpha   90.00
_cell.angle_beta   90.00
_cell.angle_gamma   90.00
#
_symmetry.space_group_name_H-M   'P 1'
#
loop_
_entity.id
_entity.type
_entity.pdbx_description
1 polymer ?
#
loop_
_entity_poly.entity_id
_entity_poly.type
_entity_poly.pdbx_seq_one_letter_code
_entity_poly.pdbx_strand_id
1 'polypeptide(L)' 'PEITTRQIAHFFEHYKDLEPGKWVRVSTWVGAEAAKAEILASVARYQAAQPVVRL' A
#
# COMPACT_ATOMS: atom_id res chain seq x y z
N PRO A 1 -14.68 -5.63 11.29
CA PRO A 1 -14.57 -6.95 11.96
C PRO A 1 -13.13 -7.47 11.89
N GLU A 2 -12.56 -7.94 12.99
CA GLU A 2 -11.16 -8.41 13.05
C GLU A 2 -10.89 -9.59 12.10
N ILE A 3 -11.87 -10.48 11.91
CA ILE A 3 -11.71 -11.62 11.00
C ILE A 3 -11.47 -11.18 9.55
N THR A 4 -12.10 -10.09 9.10
CA THR A 4 -11.96 -9.59 7.74
C THR A 4 -10.54 -9.09 7.47
N THR A 5 -9.97 -8.30 8.38
CA THR A 5 -8.59 -7.79 8.23
C THR A 5 -7.58 -8.93 8.31
N ARG A 6 -7.83 -9.95 9.12
CA ARG A 6 -7.00 -11.17 9.16
C ARG A 6 -7.06 -11.99 7.87
N GLN A 7 -8.25 -12.16 7.28
CA GLN A 7 -8.40 -12.86 6.00
C GLN A 7 -7.67 -12.12 4.86
N ILE A 8 -7.77 -10.80 4.82
CA ILE A 8 -7.06 -9.98 3.82
C ILE A 8 -5.54 -10.10 4.01
N ALA A 9 -5.04 -10.01 5.25
CA ALA A 9 -3.62 -10.18 5.53
C ALA A 9 -3.11 -11.56 5.08
N HIS A 10 -3.82 -12.64 5.47
CA HIS A 10 -3.49 -14.01 5.09
C HIS A 10 -3.40 -14.19 3.58
N PHE A 11 -4.36 -13.65 2.82
CA PHE A 11 -4.32 -13.71 1.36
C PHE A 11 -3.03 -13.08 0.81
N PHE A 12 -2.69 -11.86 1.23
CA PHE A 12 -1.51 -11.16 0.71
C PHE A 12 -0.18 -11.80 1.13
N GLU A 13 -0.11 -12.45 2.28
CA GLU A 13 1.09 -13.16 2.71
C GLU A 13 1.35 -14.44 1.89
N HIS A 14 0.30 -15.08 1.36
CA HIS A 14 0.42 -16.39 0.69
C HIS A 14 0.20 -16.40 -0.82
N TYR A 15 -0.43 -15.38 -1.42
CA TYR A 15 -0.80 -15.43 -2.85
C TYR A 15 0.39 -15.54 -3.81
N LYS A 16 1.62 -15.32 -3.30
CA LYS A 16 2.88 -15.38 -4.04
C LYS A 16 3.77 -16.55 -3.67
N ASP A 17 3.32 -17.49 -2.84
CA ASP A 17 4.16 -18.60 -2.33
C ASP A 17 4.79 -19.46 -3.43
N LEU A 18 4.16 -19.51 -4.62
CA LEU A 18 4.64 -20.26 -5.77
C LEU A 18 5.31 -19.39 -6.85
N GLU A 19 5.58 -18.12 -6.57
CA GLU A 19 6.31 -17.22 -7.46
C GLU A 19 7.77 -17.09 -7.01
N PRO A 20 8.75 -17.72 -7.69
CA PRO A 20 10.14 -17.74 -7.25
C PRO A 20 10.73 -16.33 -7.04
N GLY A 21 11.34 -16.12 -5.88
CA GLY A 21 11.97 -14.85 -5.51
C GLY A 21 11.02 -13.75 -5.06
N LYS A 22 9.70 -14.02 -4.98
CA LYS A 22 8.72 -13.06 -4.47
C LYS A 22 8.20 -13.49 -3.11
N TRP A 23 7.94 -12.50 -2.26
CA TRP A 23 7.35 -12.69 -0.95
C TRP A 23 6.63 -11.40 -0.54
N VAL A 24 5.75 -11.50 0.44
CA VAL A 24 5.09 -10.36 1.07
C VAL A 24 5.11 -10.56 2.57
N ARG A 25 5.30 -9.48 3.31
CA ARG A 25 5.12 -9.44 4.77
C ARG A 25 4.19 -8.31 5.10
N VAL A 26 3.05 -8.61 5.71
CA VAL A 26 2.11 -7.58 6.15
C VAL A 26 2.63 -6.96 7.45
N SER A 27 2.50 -5.64 7.57
CA SER A 27 2.81 -4.88 8.79
C SER A 27 1.55 -4.77 9.66
N THR A 28 1.24 -3.58 10.18
CA THR A 28 0.02 -3.30 10.92
C THR A 28 -1.06 -2.68 10.04
N TRP A 29 -2.32 -2.87 10.43
CA TRP A 29 -3.44 -2.07 9.95
C TRP A 29 -3.40 -0.68 10.61
N VAL A 30 -3.74 0.35 9.84
CA VAL A 30 -3.88 1.73 10.31
C VAL A 30 -5.29 2.26 9.99
N GLY A 31 -5.71 3.31 10.71
CA GLY A 31 -7.03 3.92 10.53
C GLY A 31 -7.16 4.81 9.29
N ALA A 32 -8.39 5.30 9.07
CA ALA A 32 -8.74 6.10 7.89
C ALA A 32 -7.92 7.39 7.74
N GLU A 33 -7.60 8.07 8.84
CA GLU A 33 -6.79 9.30 8.80
C GLU A 33 -5.37 9.05 8.27
N ALA A 34 -4.72 7.97 8.72
CA ALA A 34 -3.40 7.60 8.23
C ALA A 34 -3.45 7.20 6.74
N ALA A 35 -4.49 6.48 6.32
CA ALA A 35 -4.70 6.13 4.92
C ALA A 35 -4.90 7.39 4.03
N LYS A 36 -5.70 8.36 4.49
CA LYS A 36 -5.91 9.63 3.79
C LYS A 36 -4.61 10.45 3.70
N ALA A 37 -3.82 10.49 4.77
CA ALA A 37 -2.53 11.16 4.77
C ALA A 37 -1.58 10.55 3.72
N GLU A 38 -1.53 9.22 3.60
CA GLU A 38 -0.70 8.54 2.61
C GLU A 38 -1.16 8.81 1.16
N ILE A 39 -2.47 8.92 0.92
CA ILE A 39 -3.02 9.32 -0.38
C ILE A 39 -2.55 10.72 -0.75
N LEU A 40 -2.70 11.71 0.14
CA LEU A 40 -2.30 13.08 -0.12
C LEU A 40 -0.78 13.21 -0.31
N ALA A 41 0.01 12.49 0.49
CA ALA A 41 1.46 12.44 0.33
C ALA A 41 1.87 11.85 -1.02
N SER A 42 1.18 10.82 -1.51
CA SER A 42 1.40 10.24 -2.83
C SER A 42 1.09 11.21 -3.97
N VAL A 43 0.01 11.98 -3.87
CA VAL A 43 -0.33 13.04 -4.84
C VAL A 43 0.77 14.10 -4.88
N ALA A 44 1.26 14.56 -3.73
CA ALA A 44 2.34 15.54 -3.67
C ALA A 44 3.64 15.00 -4.29
N ARG A 45 4.01 13.74 -4.00
CA ARG A 45 5.18 13.08 -4.63
C ARG A 45 5.04 13.01 -6.14
N TYR A 46 3.86 12.67 -6.65
CA TYR A 46 3.59 12.64 -8.09
C TYR A 46 3.76 14.02 -8.74
N GLN A 47 3.19 15.07 -8.14
CA GLN A 47 3.32 16.45 -8.65
C GLN A 47 4.77 16.93 -8.64
N ALA A 48 5.54 16.60 -7.60
CA ALA A 48 6.95 16.96 -7.49
C ALA A 48 7.85 16.19 -8.50
N ALA A 49 7.46 14.96 -8.85
CA ALA A 49 8.19 14.13 -9.81
C ALA A 49 7.92 14.51 -11.27
N GLN A 50 6.81 15.21 -11.56
CA GLN A 50 6.60 15.75 -12.90
C GLN A 50 7.60 16.89 -13.14
N PRO A 51 8.43 16.83 -14.20
CA PRO A 51 9.14 18.02 -14.62
C PRO A 51 8.07 19.06 -14.91
N VAL A 52 8.17 20.20 -14.24
CA VAL A 52 7.35 21.37 -14.55
C VAL A 52 7.65 21.70 -16.01
N VAL A 53 6.82 21.20 -16.92
CA VAL A 53 6.74 21.70 -18.30
C VAL A 53 6.05 23.05 -18.17
N ARG A 54 6.83 24.05 -17.77
CA ARG A 54 6.48 25.45 -17.99
C ARG A 54 6.61 25.66 -19.51
N LEU A 55 5.46 25.77 -20.17
CA LEU A 55 5.37 26.51 -21.42
C LEU A 55 5.66 27.99 -21.14
#